data_AF-A0A2G9US75-F1
#
_entry.id   AF-A0A2G9US75-F1
#
_cell.length_a   1.000
_cell.length_b   1.000
_cell.length_c   1.000
_cell.angle_alpha   90.00
_cell.angle_beta   90.00
_cell.angle_gamma   90.00
#
_symmetry.space_group_name_H-M   'P 1'
#
loop_
_entity.id
_entity.type
_entity.pdbx_description
1 polymer ?
#
loop_
_entity_poly.entity_id
_entity_poly.type
_entity_poly.pdbx_seq_one_letter_code
_entity_poly.pdbx_strand_id
1 'polypeptide(L)'
;LGRNRGHLWIGLRQANDSASGLWKWTDGTPTDFLRWQAGEPDKWRGIGHCAQVNRKGRPLEWHDVPCTHKMNGFICKKVKKQW
;
A
#
# COMPACT_ATOMS: atom_id res chain seq x y z
N LEU A 1 -18.52 -12.75 2.90
CA LEU A 1 -17.58 -11.66 2.53
C LEU A 1 -18.11 -11.00 1.25
N GLY A 2 -18.80 -9.86 1.38
CA GLY A 2 -19.53 -9.22 0.28
C GLY A 2 -18.63 -8.84 -0.90
N ARG A 3 -19.18 -8.88 -2.12
CA ARG A 3 -18.54 -8.50 -3.40
C ARG A 3 -18.15 -7.01 -3.42
N ASN A 4 -17.13 -6.61 -2.67
CA ASN A 4 -16.72 -5.22 -2.60
C ASN A 4 -15.73 -4.89 -3.73
N ARG A 5 -16.16 -4.01 -4.65
CA ARG A 5 -15.50 -3.67 -5.92
C ARG A 5 -14.60 -2.43 -5.75
N GLY A 6 -13.52 -2.51 -4.98
CA GLY A 6 -12.69 -1.33 -4.69
C GLY A 6 -11.22 -1.63 -4.38
N HIS A 7 -10.44 -0.57 -4.32
CA HIS A 7 -9.06 -0.60 -3.83
C HIS A 7 -9.03 -0.97 -2.34
N LEU A 8 -7.90 -1.52 -1.90
CA LEU A 8 -7.67 -1.87 -0.50
C LEU A 8 -6.36 -1.27 -0.03
N TRP A 9 -6.31 -0.87 1.23
CA TRP A 9 -5.04 -0.54 1.88
C TRP A 9 -4.16 -1.79 2.00
N ILE A 10 -2.86 -1.57 1.80
CA ILE A 10 -1.79 -2.49 2.21
C ILE A 10 -0.91 -1.80 3.25
N GLY A 11 -0.05 -2.56 3.92
CA GLY A 11 0.81 -2.04 4.99
C GLY A 11 2.02 -1.20 4.53
N LEU A 12 2.13 -0.83 3.25
CA LEU A 12 3.27 -0.08 2.72
C LEU A 12 2.99 1.43 2.84
N ARG A 13 3.92 2.17 3.44
CA ARG A 13 3.84 3.63 3.59
C ARG A 13 5.20 4.30 3.46
N GLN A 14 5.23 5.58 3.09
CA GLN A 14 6.46 6.36 3.11
C GLN A 14 6.88 6.65 4.56
N ALA A 15 8.17 6.60 4.84
CA ALA A 15 8.70 6.96 6.15
C ALA A 15 8.40 8.45 6.46
N ASN A 16 8.13 8.77 7.73
CA ASN A 16 7.81 10.14 8.18
C ASN A 16 8.92 11.17 7.88
N ASP A 17 10.12 10.70 7.54
CA ASP A 17 11.18 11.53 6.96
C ASP A 17 11.03 11.54 5.43
N SER A 18 10.03 12.31 4.98
CA SER A 18 9.60 12.46 3.59
C SER A 18 10.74 12.86 2.63
N ALA A 19 11.85 13.38 3.18
CA ALA A 19 13.05 13.73 2.42
C ALA A 19 13.75 12.51 1.82
N SER A 20 13.69 11.35 2.49
CA SER A 20 14.34 10.12 2.02
C SER A 20 13.59 9.44 0.86
N GLY A 21 12.29 9.72 0.70
CA GLY A 21 11.45 9.05 -0.29
C GLY A 21 11.20 7.55 -0.03
N LEU A 22 11.72 6.99 1.06
CA LEU A 22 11.75 5.55 1.31
C LEU A 22 10.39 4.99 1.75
N TRP A 23 10.02 3.86 1.17
CA TRP A 23 8.83 3.08 1.53
C TRP A 23 9.18 2.01 2.57
N LYS A 24 8.30 1.81 3.56
CA LYS A 24 8.45 0.86 4.67
C LYS A 24 7.15 0.13 4.92
N TRP A 25 7.25 -1.15 5.30
CA TRP A 25 6.12 -1.93 5.80
C TRP A 25 5.81 -1.58 7.26
N THR A 26 4.52 -1.50 7.60
CA THR A 26 4.04 -1.24 8.96
C THR A 26 4.36 -2.35 9.96
N ASP A 27 4.69 -3.56 9.47
CA ASP A 27 5.12 -4.68 10.32
C ASP A 27 6.64 -4.71 10.55
N GLY A 28 7.39 -3.74 10.03
CA GLY A 28 8.84 -3.63 10.17
C GLY A 28 9.65 -4.60 9.29
N THR A 29 8.99 -5.39 8.44
CA THR A 29 9.72 -6.25 7.49
C THR A 29 10.50 -5.41 6.46
N PRO A 30 11.67 -5.90 5.99
CA PRO A 30 12.41 -5.22 4.95
C PRO A 30 11.56 -4.97 3.69
N THR A 31 11.73 -3.82 3.05
CA THR A 31 11.10 -3.52 1.77
C THR A 31 12.05 -3.96 0.65
N ASP A 32 12.02 -5.24 0.32
CA ASP A 32 12.82 -5.90 -0.72
C ASP A 32 12.05 -6.14 -2.03
N PHE A 33 10.74 -5.89 -2.02
CA PHE A 33 9.84 -6.08 -3.16
C PHE A 33 8.90 -4.88 -3.34
N LEU A 34 8.81 -4.38 -4.56
CA LEU A 34 7.89 -3.32 -4.97
C LEU A 34 7.15 -3.70 -6.26
N ARG A 35 5.83 -3.47 -6.32
CA ARG A 35 4.97 -3.73 -7.49
C ARG A 35 4.08 -2.54 -7.80
N TRP A 36 4.70 -1.40 -7.99
CA TRP A 36 4.01 -0.19 -8.46
C TRP A 36 3.37 -0.42 -9.82
N GLN A 37 2.22 0.21 -10.06
CA GLN A 37 1.70 0.37 -11.42
C GLN A 37 2.70 1.21 -12.23
N ALA A 38 2.74 1.03 -13.55
CA ALA A 38 3.55 1.88 -14.41
C ALA A 38 3.20 3.37 -14.19
N GLY A 39 4.23 4.16 -13.83
CA GLY A 39 4.08 5.59 -13.49
C GLY A 39 3.99 5.89 -12.00
N GLU A 40 3.89 4.87 -11.14
CA GLU A 40 3.84 5.00 -9.68
C GLU A 40 5.20 4.68 -9.03
N PRO A 41 5.51 5.20 -7.82
CA PRO A 41 4.72 6.19 -7.11
C PRO A 41 4.85 7.57 -7.77
N ASP A 42 3.73 8.22 -8.06
CA ASP A 42 3.69 9.54 -8.69
C ASP A 42 3.67 10.69 -7.67
N LYS A 43 3.63 10.34 -6.37
CA LYS A 43 3.40 11.26 -5.26
C LYS A 43 2.12 12.03 -5.51
N TRP A 44 0.96 11.36 -5.45
CA TRP A 44 -0.32 11.94 -5.78
C TRP A 44 -0.52 13.29 -5.06
N ARG A 45 -0.38 14.39 -5.81
CA ARG A 45 -0.43 15.78 -5.31
C ARG A 45 0.57 16.13 -4.19
N GLY A 46 1.71 15.45 -4.12
CA GLY A 46 2.76 15.64 -3.11
C GLY A 46 2.40 15.11 -1.70
N ILE A 47 1.28 14.39 -1.56
CA ILE A 47 0.76 13.92 -0.26
C ILE A 47 0.48 12.41 -0.23
N GLY A 48 0.78 11.70 -1.32
CA GLY A 48 0.64 10.26 -1.42
C GLY A 48 1.72 9.51 -0.65
N HIS A 49 1.42 9.15 0.59
CA HIS A 49 2.37 8.48 1.51
C HIS A 49 1.91 7.10 1.96
N CYS A 50 0.77 6.61 1.47
CA CYS A 50 0.22 5.30 1.80
C CYS A 50 -0.12 4.53 0.53
N ALA A 51 0.11 3.22 0.50
CA ALA A 51 -0.12 2.42 -0.69
C ALA A 51 -1.47 1.70 -0.65
N GLN A 52 -2.11 1.62 -1.81
CA GLN A 52 -3.29 0.79 -2.04
C GLN A 52 -3.04 -0.21 -3.17
N VAL A 53 -3.85 -1.27 -3.23
CA VAL A 53 -3.88 -2.22 -4.33
C VAL A 53 -5.23 -2.21 -5.03
N ASN A 54 -5.22 -2.23 -6.37
CA ASN A 54 -6.44 -2.40 -7.17
C ASN A 54 -6.77 -3.89 -7.30
N ARG A 55 -7.86 -4.34 -6.66
CA ARG A 55 -8.31 -5.74 -6.71
C ARG A 55 -8.72 -6.24 -8.10
N LYS A 56 -8.98 -5.34 -9.05
CA LYS A 56 -9.30 -5.69 -10.45
C LYS A 56 -8.08 -5.76 -11.34
N GLY A 57 -6.96 -5.16 -10.92
CA GLY A 57 -5.71 -5.21 -11.66
C GLY A 57 -5.21 -6.63 -11.78
N ARG A 58 -4.85 -7.05 -13.00
CA ARG A 58 -4.04 -8.25 -13.23
C ARG A 58 -2.85 -7.81 -14.06
N PRO A 59 -1.65 -7.63 -13.46
CA PRO A 59 -1.29 -7.95 -12.08
C PRO A 59 -1.88 -6.99 -11.02
N LEU A 60 -1.84 -7.40 -9.74
CA LEU A 60 -2.26 -6.59 -8.60
C LEU A 60 -1.22 -5.50 -8.32
N GLU A 61 -1.27 -4.43 -9.10
CA GLU A 61 -0.35 -3.29 -9.02
C GLU A 61 -0.78 -2.29 -7.94
N TRP A 62 0.20 -1.51 -7.47
CA TRP A 62 0.06 -0.60 -6.34
C TRP A 62 0.06 0.86 -6.80
N HIS A 63 -0.64 1.69 -6.04
CA HIS A 63 -0.67 3.15 -6.20
C HIS A 63 -0.36 3.83 -4.88
N ASP A 64 0.32 4.97 -4.92
CA ASP A 64 0.35 5.85 -3.75
C ASP A 64 -0.88 6.74 -3.69
N VAL A 65 -1.44 6.90 -2.49
CA VAL A 65 -2.60 7.73 -2.23
C VAL A 65 -2.42 8.46 -0.90
N PRO A 66 -3.12 9.60 -0.70
CA PRO A 66 -3.11 10.28 0.60
C PRO A 66 -3.57 9.34 1.70
N CYS A 67 -2.84 9.27 2.81
CA CYS A 67 -3.21 8.40 3.94
C CYS A 67 -4.59 8.73 4.54
N THR A 68 -5.11 9.93 4.28
CA THR A 68 -6.46 10.39 4.67
C THR A 68 -7.57 9.92 3.73
N HIS A 69 -7.23 9.22 2.64
CA HIS A 69 -8.20 8.72 1.68
C HIS A 69 -9.17 7.72 2.33
N LYS A 70 -10.47 7.90 2.12
CA LYS A 70 -11.49 6.99 2.67
C LYS A 70 -11.48 5.69 1.86
N MET A 71 -11.18 4.57 2.51
CA MET A 71 -11.13 3.24 1.88
C MET A 71 -12.10 2.28 2.55
N ASN A 72 -12.69 1.39 1.77
CA ASN A 72 -13.68 0.41 2.24
C ASN A 72 -13.07 -0.84 2.88
N GLY A 73 -11.74 -0.94 2.97
CA GLY A 73 -11.08 -2.10 3.56
C GLY A 73 -9.56 -2.09 3.43
N PHE A 74 -8.95 -3.11 4.03
CA PHE A 74 -7.51 -3.33 4.10
C PHE A 74 -7.19 -4.83 4.09
N ILE A 75 -5.94 -5.17 3.76
CA ILE A 75 -5.42 -6.54 3.83
C ILE A 75 -4.58 -6.69 5.10
N CYS A 76 -4.88 -7.70 5.92
CA CYS A 76 -4.11 -8.03 7.12
C CYS A 76 -3.08 -9.13 6.84
N LYS A 77 -1.93 -9.04 7.49
CA LYS A 77 -0.91 -10.09 7.57
C LYS A 77 -0.68 -10.44 9.04
N LYS A 78 -0.53 -11.74 9.34
CA LYS A 78 -0.12 -12.24 10.65
C LYS A 78 0.82 -13.41 10.45
N VAL A 79 1.82 -13.54 11.33
CA VAL A 79 2.64 -14.75 11.38
C VAL A 79 1.77 -15.96 11.70
N LYS A 80 1.97 -17.07 10.98
CA LYS A 80 1.34 -18.34 11.35
C LYS A 80 1.92 -18.75 12.70
N LYS A 81 1.05 -18.96 13.69
CA LYS A 81 1.51 -19.50 14.98
C LYS A 81 1.92 -20.96 14.78
N GLN A 82 3.10 -21.32 15.28
CA GLN A 82 3.64 -22.69 15.24
C GLN A 82 3.46 -23.31 16.63
N TRP A 83 2.26 -23.79 16.89
CA TRP A 83 1.90 -24.54 18.09
C TRP A 83 0.72 -25.45 17.75
#